data_AF-A0A0P9CZU5-F1
#
_entry.id   AF-A0A0P9CZU5-F1
#
_cell.length_a   1.000
_cell.length_b   1.000
_cell.length_c   1.000
_cell.angle_alpha   90.00
_cell.angle_beta   90.00
_cell.angle_gamma   90.00
#
_symmetry.space_group_name_H-M   'P 1'
#
loop_
_entity.id
_entity.type
_entity.pdbx_description
1 polymer ?
#
loop_
_entity_poly.entity_id
_entity_poly.type
_entity_poly.pdbx_seq_one_letter_code
_entity_poly.pdbx_strand_id
1 'polypeptide(L)'
;VELMRAYAARTDWAGSKTIRMRFLASPVEIPGADGHVAGVKIERNLLVSDGRGGLRAKGTGEFETLDCGMVLRSVGYRGVPLKGVPFDEASYTIMNVVGRVTHASSGESIPGEYVVGWAKRGPSGVIGTNKPDAVSTVAAMVEDVPTLDGIDDAKRDPDAVLTLLKARKPDYVTYADWKKLDAHELAAGAAQGRPRVKVTRVAEMLDVIKG
;
A
#
# COMPACT_ATOMS: atom_id res chain seq x y z
N VAL A 1 20.74 15.06 -7.73
CA VAL A 1 21.69 15.82 -6.87
C VAL A 1 21.64 17.31 -7.14
N GLU A 2 21.61 17.75 -8.40
CA GLU A 2 21.52 19.16 -8.79
C GLU A 2 20.36 19.93 -8.13
N LEU A 3 19.15 19.38 -8.16
CA LEU A 3 17.99 20.01 -7.50
C LEU A 3 18.18 20.23 -5.99
N MET A 4 18.79 19.27 -5.29
CA MET A 4 19.07 19.42 -3.85
C MET A 4 20.13 20.48 -3.57
N ARG A 5 21.16 20.58 -4.44
CA ARG A 5 22.15 21.66 -4.38
C ARG A 5 21.51 23.02 -4.63
N ALA A 6 20.62 23.10 -5.62
CA ALA A 6 19.89 24.32 -5.92
C ALA A 6 19.01 24.79 -4.74
N TYR A 7 18.33 23.87 -4.03
CA TYR A 7 17.59 24.23 -2.83
C TYR A 7 18.49 24.65 -1.67
N ALA A 8 19.63 23.96 -1.46
CA ALA A 8 20.56 24.32 -0.40
C ALA A 8 21.23 25.69 -0.61
N ALA A 9 21.38 26.13 -1.86
CA ALA A 9 21.96 27.42 -2.21
C ALA A 9 21.00 28.61 -2.04
N ARG A 10 19.68 28.36 -1.91
CA ARG A 10 18.69 29.42 -1.70
C ARG A 10 18.70 29.87 -0.24
N THR A 11 19.25 31.05 0.01
CA THR A 11 19.38 31.63 1.36
C THR A 11 18.43 32.82 1.59
N ASP A 12 17.71 33.25 0.57
CA ASP A 12 16.88 34.45 0.50
C ASP A 12 15.38 34.18 0.75
N TRP A 13 15.03 33.05 1.37
CA TRP A 13 13.63 32.70 1.63
C TRP A 13 13.01 33.52 2.76
N ALA A 14 11.99 34.32 2.44
CA ALA A 14 11.24 35.16 3.39
C ALA A 14 9.80 34.67 3.67
N GLY A 15 9.44 33.45 3.23
CA GLY A 15 8.10 32.90 3.45
C GLY A 15 7.86 32.42 4.88
N SER A 16 6.60 32.38 5.30
CA SER A 16 6.20 31.96 6.67
C SER A 16 6.27 30.45 6.93
N LYS A 17 6.46 29.64 5.88
CA LYS A 17 6.55 28.17 5.98
C LYS A 17 7.87 27.67 5.42
N THR A 18 8.42 26.63 6.05
CA THR A 18 9.72 26.06 5.69
C THR A 18 9.63 24.54 5.64
N ILE A 19 10.12 23.94 4.56
CA ILE A 19 10.36 22.50 4.46
C ILE A 19 11.85 22.25 4.65
N ARG A 20 12.22 21.50 5.69
CA ARG A 20 13.61 21.14 5.97
C ARG A 20 13.84 19.67 5.63
N MET A 21 14.77 19.38 4.74
CA MET A 21 15.21 18.02 4.41
C MET A 21 16.45 17.70 5.25
N ARG A 22 16.32 16.79 6.21
CA ARG A 22 17.45 16.27 7.00
C ARG A 22 17.81 14.87 6.50
N PHE A 23 19.09 14.67 6.23
CA PHE A 23 19.65 13.38 5.80
C PHE A 23 20.53 12.80 6.90
N LEU A 24 20.82 11.49 6.82
CA LEU A 24 21.61 10.78 7.82
C LEU A 24 21.08 11.00 9.25
N ALA A 25 19.77 10.89 9.42
CA ALA A 25 19.10 11.03 10.70
C ALA A 25 18.04 9.93 10.85
N SER A 26 18.05 9.24 11.98
CA SER A 26 17.07 8.20 12.30
C SER A 26 16.23 8.64 13.49
N PRO A 27 14.89 8.54 13.46
CA PRO A 27 14.08 8.71 14.66
C PRO A 27 14.37 7.56 15.64
N VAL A 28 14.68 7.90 16.88
CA VAL A 28 14.98 6.92 17.95
C VAL A 28 13.97 6.96 19.09
N GLU A 29 13.25 8.07 19.26
CA GLU A 29 12.26 8.25 20.32
C GLU A 29 11.26 9.33 19.91
N ILE A 30 10.00 9.18 20.33
CA ILE A 30 8.94 10.19 20.15
C ILE A 30 8.49 10.61 21.56
N PRO A 31 9.10 11.65 22.15
CA PRO A 31 8.67 12.15 23.44
C PRO A 31 7.23 12.68 23.37
N GLY A 32 6.49 12.46 24.45
CA GLY A 32 5.14 12.97 24.61
C GLY A 32 4.96 13.80 25.88
N ALA A 33 4.01 14.72 25.83
CA ALA A 33 3.53 15.51 26.96
C ALA A 33 2.00 15.50 26.95
N ASP A 34 1.37 15.23 28.09
CA ASP A 34 -0.10 15.20 28.24
C ASP A 34 -0.82 14.29 27.22
N GLY A 35 -0.19 13.16 26.84
CA GLY A 35 -0.73 12.22 25.85
C GLY A 35 -0.57 12.65 24.38
N HIS A 36 0.13 13.76 24.13
CA HIS A 36 0.39 14.29 22.79
C HIS A 36 1.87 14.22 22.43
N VAL A 37 2.17 14.20 21.13
CA VAL A 37 3.55 14.29 20.64
C VAL A 37 4.12 15.66 20.99
N ALA A 38 5.29 15.67 21.63
CA ALA A 38 6.01 16.90 21.96
C ALA A 38 7.28 17.08 21.11
N GLY A 39 7.78 16.00 20.49
CA GLY A 39 8.93 16.08 19.61
C GLY A 39 9.29 14.76 18.96
N VAL A 40 10.41 14.77 18.25
CA VAL A 40 11.07 13.56 17.76
C VAL A 40 12.56 13.66 18.09
N LYS A 41 13.06 12.70 18.85
CA LYS A 41 14.49 12.53 19.07
C LYS A 41 15.06 11.77 17.89
N ILE A 42 16.09 12.34 17.29
CA ILE A 42 16.80 11.76 16.16
C ILE A 42 18.24 11.50 16.53
N GLU A 43 18.79 10.41 16.00
CA GLU A 43 20.21 10.09 16.06
C GLU A 43 20.85 10.41 14.71
N ARG A 44 22.02 11.05 14.74
CA ARG A 44 22.84 11.25 13.55
C ARG A 44 23.44 9.92 13.10
N ASN A 45 23.47 9.73 11.79
CA ASN A 45 24.04 8.55 11.15
C ASN A 45 25.31 8.91 10.36
N LEU A 46 26.14 7.90 10.15
CA LEU A 46 27.13 7.84 9.08
C LEU A 46 26.80 6.69 8.12
N LEU A 47 27.34 6.73 6.91
CA LEU A 47 27.22 5.62 5.96
C LEU A 47 28.41 4.68 6.15
N VAL A 48 28.13 3.39 6.33
CA VAL A 48 29.14 2.32 6.31
C VAL A 48 28.82 1.33 5.19
N SER A 49 29.84 0.61 4.72
CA SER A 49 29.63 -0.55 3.84
C SER A 49 28.77 -1.59 4.54
N ASP A 50 27.84 -2.19 3.79
CA ASP A 50 27.01 -3.30 4.26
C ASP A 50 27.64 -4.69 4.02
N GLY A 51 28.83 -4.73 3.41
CA GLY A 51 29.54 -5.98 3.07
C GLY A 51 28.99 -6.70 1.83
N ARG A 52 27.96 -6.16 1.16
CA ARG A 52 27.30 -6.71 -0.04
C ARG A 52 27.37 -5.75 -1.24
N GLY A 53 28.22 -4.75 -1.17
CA GLY A 53 28.39 -3.72 -2.21
C GLY A 53 27.46 -2.51 -2.06
N GLY A 54 26.67 -2.44 -0.98
CA GLY A 54 25.81 -1.32 -0.66
C GLY A 54 26.31 -0.49 0.52
N LEU A 55 25.53 0.54 0.86
CA LEU A 55 25.74 1.38 2.04
C LEU A 55 24.56 1.22 3.00
N ARG A 56 24.85 1.24 4.29
CA ARG A 56 23.84 1.29 5.36
C ARG A 56 24.11 2.45 6.31
N ALA A 57 23.04 2.99 6.89
CA ALA A 57 23.14 3.94 7.98
C ALA A 57 23.63 3.23 9.26
N LYS A 58 24.55 3.86 9.98
CA LYS A 58 24.99 3.46 11.33
C LYS A 58 24.93 4.70 12.23
N GLY A 59 24.21 4.58 13.34
CA GLY A 59 24.11 5.63 14.36
C GLY A 59 25.48 5.99 14.94
N THR A 60 25.67 7.28 15.22
CA THR A 60 26.93 7.80 15.80
C THR A 60 26.85 7.94 17.32
N GLY A 61 25.67 7.77 17.94
CA GLY A 61 25.42 8.10 19.33
C GLY A 61 25.22 9.61 19.59
N GLU A 62 25.24 10.45 18.56
CA GLU A 62 24.92 11.88 18.68
C GLU A 62 23.41 12.09 18.48
N PHE A 63 22.75 12.68 19.47
CA PHE A 63 21.29 12.88 19.48
C PHE A 63 20.91 14.35 19.48
N GLU A 64 19.81 14.67 18.82
CA GLU A 64 19.10 15.96 18.95
C GLU A 64 17.59 15.69 19.05
N THR A 65 16.87 16.57 19.74
CA THR A 65 15.41 16.54 19.80
C THR A 65 14.85 17.68 18.97
N LEU A 66 13.91 17.36 18.08
CA LEU A 66 13.18 18.35 17.28
C LEU A 66 11.79 18.52 17.88
N ASP A 67 11.49 19.72 18.36
CA ASP A 67 10.16 20.06 18.86
C ASP A 67 9.14 19.99 17.70
N CYS A 68 8.09 19.19 17.88
CA CYS A 68 7.00 19.08 16.92
C CYS A 68 5.74 18.52 17.57
N GLY A 69 4.57 18.93 17.07
CA GLY A 69 3.27 18.41 17.53
C GLY A 69 2.72 17.24 16.73
N MET A 70 3.42 16.81 15.67
CA MET A 70 2.96 15.74 14.78
C MET A 70 4.13 15.03 14.11
N VAL A 71 4.11 13.70 14.11
CA VAL A 71 5.06 12.84 13.40
C VAL A 71 4.29 11.98 12.40
N LEU A 72 4.64 12.10 11.12
CA LEU A 72 4.06 11.30 10.04
C LEU A 72 5.10 10.32 9.51
N ARG A 73 4.92 9.03 9.78
CA ARG A 73 5.83 7.98 9.31
C ARG A 73 5.54 7.62 7.86
N SER A 74 6.49 7.92 6.97
CA SER A 74 6.42 7.57 5.55
C SER A 74 7.60 6.67 5.13
N VAL A 75 7.74 5.51 5.76
CA VAL A 75 8.86 4.55 5.54
C VAL A 75 8.45 3.29 4.79
N GLY A 76 7.35 3.36 4.03
CA GLY A 76 6.78 2.25 3.28
C GLY A 76 5.53 1.65 3.93
N TYR A 77 4.82 0.85 3.13
CA TYR A 77 3.65 0.10 3.55
C TYR A 77 4.04 -1.34 3.92
N ARG A 78 3.09 -2.13 4.40
CA ARG A 78 3.23 -3.58 4.62
C ARG A 78 1.95 -4.28 4.20
N GLY A 79 2.08 -5.49 3.64
CA GLY A 79 0.95 -6.37 3.45
C GLY A 79 0.36 -6.82 4.78
N VAL A 80 -0.92 -7.19 4.77
CA VAL A 80 -1.62 -7.80 5.90
C VAL A 80 -1.95 -9.23 5.50
N PRO A 81 -1.63 -10.24 6.32
CA PRO A 81 -1.90 -11.63 5.98
C PRO A 81 -3.41 -11.88 5.84
N LEU A 82 -3.77 -12.71 4.86
CA LEU A 82 -5.13 -13.20 4.68
C LEU A 82 -5.24 -14.60 5.29
N LYS A 83 -6.34 -14.87 6.00
CA LYS A 83 -6.59 -16.18 6.60
C LYS A 83 -6.58 -17.27 5.50
N GLY A 84 -5.71 -18.26 5.65
CA GLY A 84 -5.60 -19.38 4.72
C GLY A 84 -4.68 -19.14 3.53
N VAL A 85 -4.10 -17.93 3.38
CA VAL A 85 -3.17 -17.61 2.29
C VAL A 85 -1.74 -17.55 2.84
N PRO A 86 -0.77 -18.28 2.25
CA PRO A 86 0.64 -18.22 2.66
C PRO A 86 1.23 -16.82 2.58
N PHE A 87 1.97 -16.42 3.62
CA PHE A 87 2.48 -15.06 3.78
C PHE A 87 3.90 -15.08 4.35
N ASP A 88 4.80 -14.29 3.75
CA ASP A 88 6.17 -14.11 4.23
C ASP A 88 6.26 -12.85 5.11
N GLU A 89 6.46 -13.05 6.41
CA GLU A 89 6.60 -11.98 7.41
C GLU A 89 7.88 -11.14 7.24
N ALA A 90 8.89 -11.64 6.51
CA ALA A 90 10.12 -10.90 6.28
C ALA A 90 9.93 -9.83 5.18
N SER A 91 9.30 -10.20 4.08
CA SER A 91 9.02 -9.29 2.96
C SER A 91 7.64 -8.61 3.04
N TYR A 92 6.75 -9.08 3.92
CA TYR A 92 5.33 -8.70 4.01
C TYR A 92 4.57 -8.89 2.69
N THR A 93 4.82 -10.01 2.01
CA THR A 93 4.19 -10.38 0.74
C THR A 93 3.54 -11.76 0.80
N ILE A 94 2.63 -12.04 -0.13
CA ILE A 94 2.11 -13.39 -0.35
C ILE A 94 3.22 -14.23 -0.97
N MET A 95 3.49 -15.40 -0.39
CA MET A 95 4.53 -16.29 -0.87
C MET A 95 4.20 -16.74 -2.30
N ASN A 96 5.12 -16.53 -3.24
CA ASN A 96 4.87 -16.84 -4.64
C ASN A 96 6.15 -17.10 -5.45
N VAL A 97 5.99 -17.80 -6.57
CA VAL A 97 7.01 -17.94 -7.62
C VAL A 97 6.41 -17.47 -8.94
N VAL A 98 6.94 -16.37 -9.48
CA VAL A 98 6.43 -15.74 -10.72
C VAL A 98 4.92 -15.44 -10.66
N GLY A 99 4.39 -15.18 -9.46
CA GLY A 99 2.98 -14.89 -9.23
C GLY A 99 2.09 -16.10 -8.93
N ARG A 100 2.57 -17.34 -9.03
CA ARG A 100 1.88 -18.54 -8.51
C ARG A 100 2.06 -18.59 -7.00
N VAL A 101 0.98 -18.61 -6.24
CA VAL A 101 1.06 -18.67 -4.76
C VAL A 101 1.68 -19.99 -4.34
N THR A 102 2.52 -20.02 -3.31
CA THR A 102 3.20 -21.24 -2.86
C THR A 102 2.90 -21.61 -1.41
N HIS A 103 2.85 -22.91 -1.12
CA HIS A 103 2.75 -23.40 0.25
C HIS A 103 3.98 -23.01 1.07
N ALA A 104 3.74 -22.53 2.30
CA ALA A 104 4.82 -22.12 3.20
C ALA A 104 5.78 -23.27 3.57
N SER A 105 5.28 -24.51 3.63
CA SER A 105 6.04 -25.68 4.07
C SER A 105 6.84 -26.37 2.97
N SER A 106 6.29 -26.49 1.75
CA SER A 106 6.93 -27.22 0.64
C SER A 106 7.53 -26.30 -0.43
N GLY A 107 7.07 -25.05 -0.53
CA GLY A 107 7.41 -24.15 -1.63
C GLY A 107 6.74 -24.50 -2.96
N GLU A 108 5.90 -25.55 -3.00
CA GLU A 108 5.14 -25.93 -4.19
C GLU A 108 4.00 -24.94 -4.45
N SER A 109 3.65 -24.77 -5.73
CA SER A 109 2.56 -23.87 -6.12
C SER A 109 1.20 -24.43 -5.71
N ILE A 110 0.33 -23.56 -5.21
CA ILE A 110 -1.08 -23.84 -4.94
C ILE A 110 -1.84 -23.67 -6.26
N PRO A 111 -2.41 -24.74 -6.83
CA PRO A 111 -3.11 -24.66 -8.11
C PRO A 111 -4.28 -23.67 -8.05
N GLY A 112 -4.37 -22.78 -9.05
CA GLY A 112 -5.47 -21.82 -9.18
C GLY A 112 -5.32 -20.55 -8.33
N GLU A 113 -4.27 -20.43 -7.52
CA GLU A 113 -4.02 -19.24 -6.70
C GLU A 113 -2.86 -18.40 -7.24
N TYR A 114 -3.13 -17.12 -7.50
CA TYR A 114 -2.17 -16.19 -8.08
C TYR A 114 -2.15 -14.85 -7.33
N VAL A 115 -1.03 -14.15 -7.40
CA VAL A 115 -0.84 -12.82 -6.82
C VAL A 115 -0.17 -11.87 -7.81
N VAL A 116 -0.54 -10.59 -7.74
CA VAL A 116 0.00 -9.49 -8.55
C VAL A 116 0.26 -8.24 -7.70
N GLY A 117 1.01 -7.30 -8.24
CA GLY A 117 1.20 -5.97 -7.67
C GLY A 117 2.00 -5.98 -6.37
N TRP A 118 1.64 -5.09 -5.44
CA TRP A 118 2.36 -4.95 -4.18
C TRP A 118 2.25 -6.16 -3.27
N ALA A 119 1.15 -6.93 -3.35
CA ALA A 119 1.02 -8.16 -2.60
C ALA A 119 2.02 -9.25 -3.06
N LYS A 120 2.48 -9.17 -4.32
CA LYS A 120 3.49 -10.08 -4.90
C LYS A 120 4.93 -9.60 -4.67
N ARG A 121 5.19 -8.31 -4.84
CA ARG A 121 6.55 -7.73 -4.96
C ARG A 121 6.94 -6.76 -3.86
N GLY A 122 6.05 -6.52 -2.90
CA GLY A 122 6.18 -5.48 -1.89
C GLY A 122 5.83 -4.08 -2.41
N PRO A 123 5.73 -3.09 -1.52
CA PRO A 123 5.16 -1.77 -1.81
C PRO A 123 6.17 -0.82 -2.45
N SER A 124 6.65 -1.18 -3.63
CA SER A 124 7.60 -0.38 -4.40
C SER A 124 7.17 -0.21 -5.86
N GLY A 125 7.60 0.89 -6.46
CA GLY A 125 7.28 1.28 -7.84
C GLY A 125 6.01 2.14 -7.97
N VAL A 126 5.83 2.69 -9.16
CA VAL A 126 4.67 3.55 -9.52
C VAL A 126 3.52 2.71 -10.08
N ILE A 127 2.34 3.30 -10.30
CA ILE A 127 1.17 2.60 -10.88
C ILE A 127 1.54 1.82 -12.14
N GLY A 128 2.38 2.40 -13.01
CA GLY A 128 2.82 1.77 -14.26
C GLY A 128 3.66 0.51 -14.09
N THR A 129 4.34 0.29 -12.95
CA THR A 129 5.15 -0.92 -12.73
C THR A 129 4.29 -2.15 -12.47
N ASN A 130 3.03 -1.98 -12.07
CA ASN A 130 2.11 -3.08 -11.81
C ASN A 130 1.58 -3.73 -13.09
N LYS A 131 1.57 -3.02 -14.22
CA LYS A 131 1.08 -3.57 -15.50
C LYS A 131 1.95 -4.74 -16.01
N PRO A 132 3.27 -4.58 -16.24
CA PRO A 132 4.10 -5.69 -16.72
C PRO A 132 4.15 -6.85 -15.70
N ASP A 133 4.10 -6.54 -14.41
CA ASP A 133 4.03 -7.55 -13.36
C ASP A 133 2.75 -8.40 -13.47
N ALA A 134 1.58 -7.76 -13.58
CA ALA A 134 0.31 -8.47 -13.76
C ALA A 134 0.30 -9.31 -15.04
N VAL A 135 0.85 -8.78 -16.14
CA VAL A 135 0.99 -9.54 -17.40
C VAL A 135 1.79 -10.82 -17.20
N SER A 136 2.90 -10.78 -16.45
CA SER A 136 3.69 -11.99 -16.17
C SER A 136 2.92 -13.04 -15.37
N THR A 137 2.16 -12.64 -14.36
CA THR A 137 1.33 -13.57 -13.58
C THR A 137 0.18 -14.13 -14.43
N VAL A 138 -0.44 -13.32 -15.28
CA VAL A 138 -1.51 -13.79 -16.18
C VAL A 138 -0.96 -14.79 -17.20
N ALA A 139 0.26 -14.59 -17.70
CA ALA A 139 0.91 -15.56 -18.58
C ALA A 139 1.11 -16.91 -17.86
N ALA A 140 1.57 -16.90 -16.61
CA ALA A 140 1.67 -18.09 -15.76
C ALA A 140 0.30 -18.76 -15.55
N MET A 141 -0.74 -17.97 -15.28
CA MET A 141 -2.10 -18.49 -15.15
C MET A 141 -2.58 -19.19 -16.42
N VAL A 142 -2.36 -18.59 -17.59
CA VAL A 142 -2.72 -19.17 -18.90
C VAL A 142 -1.95 -20.47 -19.18
N GLU A 143 -0.66 -20.51 -18.83
CA GLU A 143 0.16 -21.73 -18.92
C GLU A 143 -0.38 -22.87 -18.05
N ASP A 144 -0.91 -22.55 -16.88
CA ASP A 144 -1.42 -23.55 -15.93
C ASP A 144 -2.83 -24.04 -16.29
N VAL A 145 -3.63 -23.28 -17.05
CA VAL A 145 -5.04 -23.62 -17.38
C VAL A 145 -5.23 -25.10 -17.78
N PRO A 146 -4.39 -25.71 -18.65
CA PRO A 146 -4.55 -27.11 -19.03
C PRO A 146 -4.30 -28.13 -17.90
N THR A 147 -3.60 -27.71 -16.84
CA THR A 147 -3.26 -28.55 -15.67
C THR A 147 -4.18 -28.36 -14.48
N LEU A 148 -5.03 -27.33 -14.50
CA LEU A 148 -5.95 -27.06 -13.41
C LEU A 148 -7.14 -28.01 -13.47
N ASP A 149 -7.51 -28.54 -12.30
CA ASP A 149 -8.77 -29.24 -12.13
C ASP A 149 -9.92 -28.23 -12.27
N GLY A 150 -10.52 -28.21 -13.46
CA GLY A 150 -11.71 -27.41 -13.73
C GLY A 150 -12.94 -27.93 -12.99
N ILE A 151 -14.04 -27.20 -13.11
CA ILE A 151 -15.37 -27.73 -12.76
C ILE A 151 -16.03 -28.34 -14.00
N ASP A 152 -16.73 -29.44 -13.77
CA ASP A 152 -17.60 -30.09 -14.76
C ASP A 152 -18.55 -29.06 -15.40
N ASP A 153 -18.70 -29.11 -16.72
CA ASP A 153 -19.53 -28.17 -17.49
C ASP A 153 -20.97 -28.14 -16.97
N ALA A 154 -21.50 -29.29 -16.55
CA ALA A 154 -22.85 -29.40 -15.97
C ALA A 154 -23.00 -28.70 -14.60
N LYS A 155 -21.88 -28.39 -13.92
CA LYS A 155 -21.83 -27.72 -12.62
C LYS A 155 -21.45 -26.24 -12.75
N ARG A 156 -21.26 -25.73 -13.97
CA ARG A 156 -20.98 -24.31 -14.21
C ARG A 156 -22.26 -23.51 -14.01
N ASP A 157 -22.27 -22.71 -12.96
CA ASP A 157 -23.31 -21.73 -12.69
C ASP A 157 -22.66 -20.34 -12.56
N PRO A 158 -22.84 -19.44 -13.55
CA PRO A 158 -22.28 -18.10 -13.50
C PRO A 158 -22.86 -17.26 -12.34
N ASP A 159 -24.04 -17.62 -11.82
CA ASP A 159 -24.69 -16.92 -10.72
C ASP A 159 -24.37 -17.49 -9.34
N ALA A 160 -23.62 -18.61 -9.26
CA ALA A 160 -23.30 -19.26 -7.99
C ALA A 160 -22.56 -18.31 -7.02
N VAL A 161 -21.61 -17.53 -7.54
CA VAL A 161 -20.87 -16.54 -6.73
C VAL A 161 -21.80 -15.43 -6.26
N LEU A 162 -22.70 -14.94 -7.12
CA LEU A 162 -23.65 -13.89 -6.75
C LEU A 162 -24.65 -14.39 -5.69
N THR A 163 -25.12 -15.64 -5.82
CA THR A 163 -25.98 -16.29 -4.83
C THR A 163 -25.28 -16.43 -3.48
N LEU A 164 -24.01 -16.85 -3.49
CA LEU A 164 -23.19 -16.95 -2.28
C LEU A 164 -23.01 -15.59 -1.59
N LEU A 165 -22.72 -14.53 -2.36
CA LEU A 165 -22.56 -13.17 -1.85
C LEU A 165 -23.86 -12.65 -1.20
N LYS A 166 -25.00 -12.89 -1.85
CA LYS A 166 -26.33 -12.50 -1.32
C LYS A 166 -26.62 -13.17 0.03
N ALA A 167 -26.28 -14.45 0.18
CA ALA A 167 -26.52 -15.20 1.41
C ALA A 167 -25.62 -14.80 2.59
N ARG A 168 -24.40 -14.30 2.34
CA ARG A 168 -23.36 -14.13 3.38
C ARG A 168 -23.29 -12.77 4.08
N LYS A 169 -24.20 -11.82 3.77
CA LYS A 169 -24.39 -10.44 4.30
C LYS A 169 -24.15 -9.35 3.23
N PRO A 170 -25.21 -8.89 2.53
CA PRO A 170 -25.08 -8.25 1.22
C PRO A 170 -25.01 -6.71 1.26
N ASP A 171 -24.01 -6.14 1.93
CA ASP A 171 -23.59 -4.75 1.65
C ASP A 171 -22.49 -4.73 0.57
N TYR A 172 -22.53 -5.66 -0.39
CA TYR A 172 -21.62 -5.64 -1.53
C TYR A 172 -22.01 -4.51 -2.48
N VAL A 173 -21.02 -3.83 -3.04
CA VAL A 173 -21.22 -2.68 -3.91
C VAL A 173 -20.95 -3.12 -5.35
N THR A 174 -21.96 -3.06 -6.21
CA THR A 174 -21.75 -3.29 -7.65
C THR A 174 -21.08 -2.07 -8.29
N TYR A 175 -20.59 -2.22 -9.52
CA TYR A 175 -20.13 -1.06 -10.29
C TYR A 175 -21.23 -0.01 -10.53
N ALA A 176 -22.48 -0.45 -10.72
CA ALA A 176 -23.61 0.45 -10.88
C ALA A 176 -23.89 1.24 -9.59
N ASP A 177 -23.77 0.59 -8.44
CA ASP A 177 -23.89 1.23 -7.12
C ASP A 177 -22.76 2.25 -6.88
N TRP A 178 -21.52 1.86 -7.16
CA TRP A 178 -20.37 2.78 -7.09
C TRP A 178 -20.58 4.04 -7.94
N LYS A 179 -21.16 3.92 -9.15
CA LYS A 179 -21.47 5.09 -10.00
C LYS A 179 -22.48 6.05 -9.37
N LYS A 180 -23.39 5.59 -8.50
CA LYS A 180 -24.29 6.48 -7.74
C LYS A 180 -23.50 7.32 -6.75
N LEU A 181 -22.62 6.67 -5.98
CA LEU A 181 -21.73 7.36 -5.04
C LEU A 181 -20.82 8.35 -5.78
N ASP A 182 -20.23 7.92 -6.90
CA ASP A 182 -19.39 8.79 -7.73
C ASP A 182 -20.13 10.05 -8.18
N ALA A 183 -21.34 9.91 -8.72
CA ALA A 183 -22.17 11.04 -9.13
C ALA A 183 -22.51 11.97 -7.96
N HIS A 184 -22.84 11.42 -6.80
CA HIS A 184 -23.09 12.19 -5.57
C HIS A 184 -21.86 13.00 -5.15
N GLU A 185 -20.69 12.37 -5.06
CA GLU A 185 -19.44 13.03 -4.68
C GLU A 185 -19.03 14.13 -5.68
N LEU A 186 -19.22 13.89 -6.98
CA LEU A 186 -18.95 14.85 -8.06
C LEU A 186 -19.88 16.06 -7.96
N ALA A 187 -21.19 15.85 -7.76
CA ALA A 187 -22.17 16.92 -7.62
C ALA A 187 -21.88 17.81 -6.39
N ALA A 188 -21.57 17.19 -5.25
CA ALA A 188 -21.15 17.92 -4.05
C ALA A 188 -19.84 18.70 -4.27
N GLY A 189 -18.91 18.17 -5.07
CA GLY A 189 -17.71 18.86 -5.52
C GLY A 189 -18.00 20.09 -6.35
N ALA A 190 -18.83 19.93 -7.39
CA ALA A 190 -19.16 21.00 -8.32
C ALA A 190 -19.77 22.22 -7.61
N ALA A 191 -20.65 22.00 -6.63
CA ALA A 191 -21.25 23.06 -5.82
C ALA A 191 -20.23 23.90 -5.02
N GLN A 192 -19.01 23.40 -4.83
CA GLN A 192 -17.92 24.05 -4.10
C GLN A 192 -16.72 24.40 -4.99
N GLY A 193 -16.81 24.22 -6.31
CA GLY A 193 -15.67 24.41 -7.21
C GLY A 193 -14.55 23.37 -7.01
N ARG A 194 -14.88 22.17 -6.54
CA ARG A 194 -13.95 21.06 -6.28
C ARG A 194 -14.21 19.91 -7.25
N PRO A 195 -13.19 19.06 -7.57
CA PRO A 195 -13.42 17.89 -8.43
C PRO A 195 -14.42 16.90 -7.84
N ARG A 196 -14.42 16.73 -6.51
CA ARG A 196 -15.39 15.95 -5.75
C ARG A 196 -15.32 16.29 -4.26
N VAL A 197 -16.38 15.97 -3.52
CA VAL A 197 -16.36 15.86 -2.06
C VAL A 197 -16.60 14.40 -1.71
N LYS A 198 -15.59 13.73 -1.14
CA LYS A 198 -15.72 12.32 -0.81
C LYS A 198 -16.60 12.12 0.42
N VAL A 199 -17.47 11.11 0.36
CA VAL A 199 -18.10 10.56 1.56
C VAL A 199 -17.02 9.75 2.29
N THR A 200 -16.82 9.96 3.59
CA THR A 200 -15.67 9.39 4.32
C THR A 200 -16.05 8.30 5.31
N ARG A 201 -17.35 8.00 5.45
CA ARG A 201 -17.85 6.91 6.30
C ARG A 201 -18.56 5.86 5.46
N VAL A 202 -18.25 4.59 5.71
CA VAL A 202 -18.83 3.46 4.97
C VAL A 202 -20.35 3.41 5.08
N ALA A 203 -20.92 3.66 6.26
CA ALA A 203 -22.38 3.70 6.43
C ALA A 203 -23.03 4.77 5.54
N GLU A 204 -22.48 5.99 5.51
CA GLU A 204 -22.97 7.07 4.66
C GLU A 204 -22.80 6.74 3.16
N MET A 205 -21.71 6.07 2.77
CA MET A 205 -21.53 5.60 1.39
C MET A 205 -22.65 4.61 1.00
N LEU A 206 -23.00 3.69 1.89
CA LEU A 206 -24.05 2.71 1.67
C LEU A 206 -25.44 3.37 1.63
N ASP A 207 -25.69 4.39 2.44
CA ASP A 207 -26.94 5.15 2.41
C ASP A 207 -27.11 5.85 1.06
N VAL A 208 -26.07 6.54 0.57
CA VAL A 208 -26.08 7.18 -0.77
C VAL A 208 -26.34 6.17 -1.90
N ILE A 209 -25.80 4.95 -1.78
CA ILE A 209 -25.98 3.88 -2.76
C ILE A 209 -27.41 3.32 -2.76
N LYS A 210 -28.00 3.17 -1.57
CA LYS A 210 -29.35 2.63 -1.35
C LYS A 210 -30.43 3.63 -1.79
N GLY A 211 -30.15 4.93 -1.71
CA GLY A 211 -31.04 6.02 -2.10
C GLY A 211 -31.79 6.60 -0.92
#